data_AF-X0YSG2-F1
#
_entry.id   AF-X0YSG2-F1
#
_cell.length_a   1.000
_cell.length_b   1.000
_cell.length_c   1.000
_cell.angle_alpha   90.00
_cell.angle_beta   90.00
_cell.angle_gamma   90.00
#
_symmetry.space_group_name_H-M   'P 1'
#
loop_
_entity.id
_entity.type
_entity.pdbx_description
1 polymer ?
#
loop_
_entity_poly.entity_id
_entity_poly.type
_entity_poly.pdbx_seq_one_letter_code
_entity_poly.pdbx_strand_id
1 'polypeptide(L)' 'MKIIGLLGRIVFWIGLIYIIAHSVIYSYLTHDYIMMVLKLIFFPVTYVIYPWTSELWWVFIISIVGYWASTFLGKMEPVE' A
#
# COMPACT_ATOMS: atom_id res chain seq x y z
N MET A 1 -17.78 0.31 -17.06
CA MET A 1 -16.48 0.86 -16.60
C MET A 1 -16.37 1.05 -15.08
N LYS A 2 -17.47 1.19 -14.30
CA LYS A 2 -17.41 1.31 -12.82
C LYS A 2 -16.78 0.10 -12.09
N ILE A 3 -16.98 -1.12 -12.59
CA ILE A 3 -16.45 -2.35 -11.98
C ILE A 3 -14.91 -2.38 -12.03
N ILE A 4 -14.31 -1.97 -13.15
CA ILE A 4 -12.85 -1.87 -13.29
C ILE A 4 -12.29 -0.85 -12.30
N GLY A 5 -12.99 0.27 -12.12
CA GLY A 5 -12.72 1.26 -11.07
C GLY A 5 -12.67 0.64 -9.68
N LEU A 6 -13.74 -0.04 -9.30
CA LEU A 6 -13.86 -0.65 -7.98
C LEU A 6 -12.78 -1.72 -7.74
N LEU A 7 -12.52 -2.58 -8.72
CA LEU A 7 -11.48 -3.61 -8.63
C LEU A 7 -10.09 -2.99 -8.47
N GLY A 8 -9.76 -1.95 -9.25
CA GLY A 8 -8.49 -1.24 -9.11
C GLY A 8 -8.31 -0.61 -7.73
N ARG A 9 -9.38 -0.05 -7.17
CA ARG A 9 -9.37 0.54 -5.82
C ARG A 9 -9.20 -0.53 -4.73
N ILE A 10 -9.85 -1.68 -4.89
CA ILE A 10 -9.67 -2.83 -3.97
C ILE A 10 -8.22 -3.32 -4.01
N VAL A 11 -7.64 -3.49 -5.21
CA VAL A 11 -6.25 -3.91 -5.36
C VAL A 11 -5.29 -2.90 -4.70
N PHE A 12 -5.54 -1.60 -4.89
CA PHE A 12 -4.77 -0.55 -4.24
C PHE A 12 -4.80 -0.70 -2.71
N TRP A 13 -5.99 -0.74 -2.12
CA TRP A 13 -6.16 -0.83 -0.66
C TRP A 13 -5.60 -2.11 -0.06
N ILE A 14 -5.79 -3.26 -0.72
CA ILE A 14 -5.21 -4.53 -0.27
C ILE A 14 -3.68 -4.45 -0.28
N GLY A 15 -3.08 -3.92 -1.34
CA GLY A 15 -1.63 -3.74 -1.42
C GLY A 15 -1.10 -2.80 -0.34
N LEU A 16 -1.81 -1.69 -0.09
CA LEU A 16 -1.48 -0.73 0.96
C LEU A 16 -1.50 -1.38 2.36
N ILE A 17 -2.59 -2.05 2.70
CA ILE A 17 -2.74 -2.74 4.00
C ILE A 17 -1.68 -3.82 4.15
N TYR A 18 -1.44 -4.61 3.10
CA TYR A 18 -0.45 -5.69 3.12
C TYR A 18 0.97 -5.16 3.39
N ILE A 19 1.40 -4.11 2.68
CA ILE A 19 2.74 -3.52 2.85
C ILE A 19 2.92 -2.97 4.27
N ILE A 20 1.93 -2.23 4.78
CA ILE A 20 2.01 -1.64 6.12
C ILE A 20 2.01 -2.74 7.18
N ALA A 21 1.09 -3.72 7.09
CA ALA A 21 1.01 -4.82 8.03
C ALA A 21 2.30 -5.64 8.06
N HIS A 22 2.87 -5.96 6.89
CA HIS A 22 4.15 -6.65 6.80
C HIS A 22 5.27 -5.86 7.50
N SER A 23 5.33 -4.54 7.28
CA SER A 23 6.33 -3.67 7.91
C SER A 23 6.20 -3.61 9.43
N VAL A 24 4.97 -3.58 9.94
CA VAL A 24 4.63 -3.57 11.37
C VAL A 24 4.98 -4.90 12.01
N ILE A 25 4.55 -6.01 11.41
CA ILE A 25 4.83 -7.37 11.89
C ILE A 25 6.35 -7.60 11.95
N TYR A 26 7.10 -7.19 10.93
CA TYR A 26 8.55 -7.29 10.93
C TYR A 26 9.18 -6.55 12.13
N SER A 27 8.69 -5.35 12.44
CA SER A 27 9.19 -4.55 13.58
C SER A 27 8.83 -5.19 14.93
N TYR A 28 7.63 -5.77 15.02
CA TYR A 28 7.20 -6.53 16.20
C TYR A 28 8.09 -7.76 16.44
N LEU A 29 8.37 -8.54 15.39
CA LEU A 29 9.23 -9.73 15.47
C LEU A 29 10.69 -9.39 15.81
N THR A 30 11.17 -8.22 15.39
CA THR A 30 12.52 -7.72 15.69
C THR A 30 12.59 -6.93 17.00
N HIS A 31 11.49 -6.82 17.74
CA HIS A 31 11.36 -6.06 18.99
C HIS A 31 11.68 -4.56 18.87
N ASP A 32 11.61 -4.00 17.66
CA ASP A 32 11.76 -2.56 17.41
C ASP A 32 10.39 -1.86 17.50
N TYR A 33 9.92 -1.68 18.73
CA TYR A 33 8.59 -1.12 18.99
C TYR A 33 8.48 0.37 18.65
N ILE A 34 9.57 1.13 18.73
CA ILE A 34 9.58 2.54 18.35
C ILE A 34 9.33 2.64 16.85
N MET A 35 10.07 1.87 16.05
CA MET A 35 9.89 1.86 14.60
C MET A 35 8.52 1.31 14.20
N MET A 36 7.99 0.33 14.94
CA MET A 36 6.63 -0.18 14.74
C MET A 36 5.58 0.94 14.82
N VAL A 37 5.65 1.78 15.86
CA VAL A 37 4.73 2.91 16.05
C VAL A 37 4.93 3.97 14.96
N LEU A 38 6.18 4.32 14.64
CA LEU A 38 6.48 5.29 13.59
C LEU A 38 5.95 4.85 12.23
N LYS A 39 6.06 3.56 11.89
CA LYS A 39 5.54 3.01 10.63
C LYS A 39 4.03 3.15 10.48
N LEU A 40 3.29 3.09 11.59
CA LEU A 40 1.84 3.29 11.61
C LEU A 40 1.46 4.77 11.48
N ILE A 41 2.15 5.66 12.20
CA ILE A 41 1.90 7.11 12.13
C ILE A 41 2.23 7.64 10.73
N PHE A 42 3.38 7.24 10.19
CA PHE A 42 3.86 7.65 8.88
C PHE A 42 3.56 6.60 7.80
N PHE A 43 2.36 5.99 7.86
CA PHE A 43 1.98 4.93 6.91
C PHE A 43 2.12 5.31 5.43
N PRO A 44 1.92 6.58 4.98
CA PRO A 44 2.14 6.92 3.57
C PRO A 44 3.61 6.79 3.18
N VAL A 45 4.51 7.20 4.08
CA VAL A 45 5.97 7.07 3.90
C VAL A 45 6.37 5.60 3.94
N THR A 46 5.85 4.84 4.90
CA THR A 46 6.06 3.39 5.00
C THR A 46 5.64 2.68 3.72
N TYR A 47 4.46 2.99 3.20
CA TYR A 47 3.91 2.39 1.98
C TYR A 47 4.79 2.66 0.75
N VAL A 48 5.40 3.84 0.65
CA VAL A 48 6.28 4.20 -0.48
C VAL A 48 7.68 3.63 -0.32
N ILE A 49 8.28 3.70 0.87
CA ILE A 49 9.71 3.39 1.07
C ILE A 49 9.95 1.91 1.37
N TYR A 50 9.15 1.31 2.25
CA TYR A 50 9.38 -0.05 2.75
C TYR A 50 9.49 -1.11 1.63
N PRO A 51 8.63 -1.10 0.58
CA PRO A 51 8.65 -2.13 -0.46
C PRO A 51 9.98 -2.28 -1.20
N TRP A 52 10.75 -1.19 -1.33
CA TRP A 52 12.07 -1.21 -1.98
C TRP A 52 13.13 -1.94 -1.17
N THR A 53 12.96 -1.97 0.15
CA THR A 53 13.91 -2.60 1.08
C THR A 53 13.54 -4.01 1.48
N SER A 54 12.28 -4.42 1.25
CA SER A 54 11.72 -5.68 1.74
C SER A 54 11.23 -6.61 0.64
N GLU A 55 11.72 -6.44 -0.60
CA GLU A 55 11.33 -7.23 -1.78
C GLU A 55 9.82 -7.20 -2.13
N LEU A 56 9.06 -6.27 -1.56
CA LEU A 56 7.63 -6.08 -1.84
C LEU A 56 7.37 -5.08 -2.98
N TRP A 57 8.41 -4.65 -3.69
CA TRP A 57 8.34 -3.64 -4.76
C TRP A 57 7.30 -4.00 -5.83
N TRP A 58 7.12 -5.29 -6.14
CA TRP A 58 6.11 -5.75 -7.10
C TRP A 58 4.67 -5.55 -6.57
N VAL A 59 4.43 -5.76 -5.27
CA VAL A 59 3.13 -5.47 -4.63
C VAL A 59 2.82 -3.99 -4.72
N PHE A 60 3.82 -3.14 -4.47
CA PHE A 60 3.71 -1.70 -4.61
C PHE A 60 3.35 -1.30 -6.04
N ILE A 61 4.06 -1.82 -7.05
CA ILE A 61 3.76 -1.55 -8.46
C ILE A 61 2.33 -1.98 -8.80
N ILE A 62 1.93 -3.20 -8.45
CA ILE A 62 0.56 -3.70 -8.73
C ILE A 62 -0.49 -2.81 -8.05
N SER A 63 -0.24 -2.39 -6.81
CA SER A 63 -1.12 -1.52 -6.03
C SER A 63 -1.28 -0.13 -6.69
N ILE A 64 -0.19 0.50 -7.10
CA ILE A 64 -0.20 1.81 -7.79
C ILE A 64 -0.81 1.70 -9.19
N VAL A 65 -0.51 0.64 -9.94
CA VAL A 65 -1.13 0.38 -11.24
C VAL A 65 -2.64 0.15 -11.10
N GLY A 66 -3.06 -0.58 -10.05
CA GLY A 66 -4.47 -0.75 -9.70
C GLY A 66 -5.16 0.58 -9.40
N TYR A 67 -4.50 1.45 -8.62
CA TYR A 67 -4.98 2.80 -8.37
C TYR A 67 -5.12 3.61 -9.67
N TRP A 68 -4.07 3.63 -10.48
CA TRP A 68 -4.06 4.35 -11.76
C TRP A 68 -5.17 3.85 -12.70
N ALA A 69 -5.32 2.53 -12.86
CA ALA A 69 -6.40 1.94 -13.63
C ALA A 69 -7.79 2.35 -13.08
N SER A 70 -7.93 2.46 -11.76
CA SER A 70 -9.19 2.90 -11.16
C SER A 70 -9.55 4.34 -11.52
N THR A 71 -8.56 5.23 -11.55
CA THR A 71 -8.74 6.66 -11.86
C THR A 71 -8.96 6.88 -13.35
N PHE A 72 -8.09 6.34 -14.20
CA PHE A 72 -8.11 6.61 -15.65
C PHE A 72 -9.15 5.78 -16.40
N LEU A 73 -9.26 4.49 -16.12
CA LEU A 73 -10.19 3.58 -16.82
C LEU A 73 -11.54 3.50 -16.10
N GLY A 74 -11.51 3.53 -14.77
CA GLY A 74 -12.71 3.46 -13.93
C GLY A 74 -13.47 4.78 -13.78
N LYS A 75 -12.84 5.92 -14.13
CA LYS A 75 -13.35 7.29 -13.93
C LYS A 75 -13.75 7.56 -12.47
N MET A 76 -13.02 6.99 -11.52
CA MET A 76 -13.18 7.28 -10.10
C MET A 76 -12.33 8.48 -9.69
N GLU A 77 -12.82 9.24 -8.72
CA GLU A 77 -12.07 10.36 -8.14
C GLU A 77 -10.79 9.87 -7.43
N PRO A 78 -9.74 10.71 -7.38
CA PRO A 78 -8.51 10.40 -6.63
C PRO A 78 -8.81 10.04 -5.16
N VAL A 79 -7.98 9.20 -4.52
CA VAL A 79 -7.97 9.19 -3.03
C VAL A 79 -7.17 10.43 -2.62
N GLU A 80 -7.77 11.30 -1.81
CA GLU A 80 -7.05 12.36 -1.09
C GLU A 80 -6.41 11.82 0.21
#